data_AF-A0A9X0U6U8-F1
#
_entry.id   AF-A0A9X0U6U8-F1
#
_cell.length_a   1.000
_cell.length_b   1.000
_cell.length_c   1.000
_cell.angle_alpha   90.00
_cell.angle_beta   90.00
_cell.angle_gamma   90.00
#
_symmetry.space_group_name_H-M   'P 1'
#
loop_
_entity.id
_entity.type
_entity.pdbx_description
1 polymer ?
#
loop_
_entity_poly.entity_id
_entity_poly.type
_entity_poly.pdbx_seq_one_letter_code
_entity_poly.pdbx_strand_id
1 'polypeptide(L)'
;MIRVRRKKEAEKDITKQNHPVLVGFRPAYVFDVSQTEGTPLPDLSVRVRGEVGEYRERLIDFLMAQGMELEFNKSITPALGMSYGGCIAILPGQPAAEEFSTMVHKLAHEMLHKAERRIAATKTIRETEAEAVAFVVSQTIGLDAGHASADYIQRYHGNAALLAESLEVIRRTSSLILSAIETPASTAETDRDRNRLRTCTGAGQLTSSSPS
;
A
#
# COMPACT_ATOMS: atom_id res chain seq x y z
N MET A 1 -44.86 57.23 3.52
CA MET A 1 -43.41 56.98 3.70
C MET A 1 -43.21 55.57 4.25
N ILE A 2 -42.92 54.59 3.39
CA ILE A 2 -42.65 53.19 3.79
C ILE A 2 -41.14 53.00 3.66
N ARG A 3 -40.43 52.96 4.79
CA ARG A 3 -38.97 52.82 4.85
C ARG A 3 -38.63 51.34 4.96
N VAL A 4 -38.32 50.73 3.82
CA VAL A 4 -37.77 49.36 3.73
C VAL A 4 -36.45 49.32 4.51
N ARG A 5 -36.40 48.58 5.62
CA ARG A 5 -35.14 48.27 6.31
C ARG A 5 -34.55 47.00 5.72
N ARG A 6 -33.57 47.16 4.81
CA ARG A 6 -32.63 46.10 4.41
C ARG A 6 -31.94 45.57 5.67
N LYS A 7 -32.12 44.29 5.97
CA LYS A 7 -31.38 43.57 7.02
C LYS A 7 -30.03 43.18 6.39
N LYS A 8 -28.95 43.81 6.86
CA LYS A 8 -27.58 43.53 6.42
C LYS A 8 -27.21 42.08 6.76
N GLU A 9 -26.67 41.36 5.79
CA GLU A 9 -25.98 40.09 5.98
C GLU A 9 -24.82 40.31 6.95
N ALA A 10 -24.76 39.48 8.00
CA ALA A 10 -23.66 39.46 8.92
C ALA A 10 -22.50 38.71 8.24
N GLU A 11 -21.58 39.51 7.71
CA GLU A 11 -20.25 39.12 7.27
C GLU A 11 -19.58 38.34 8.42
N LYS A 12 -19.43 37.02 8.27
CA LYS A 12 -18.71 36.18 9.23
C LYS A 12 -17.23 36.48 9.08
N ASP A 13 -16.77 37.41 9.91
CA ASP A 13 -15.37 37.70 10.14
C ASP A 13 -14.61 36.40 10.45
N ILE A 14 -13.69 36.05 9.54
CA ILE A 14 -12.84 34.84 9.57
C ILE A 14 -11.75 34.92 10.64
N THR A 15 -11.73 35.97 11.46
CA THR A 15 -10.74 36.18 12.54
C THR A 15 -11.17 35.57 13.89
N LYS A 16 -11.94 34.48 13.88
CA LYS A 16 -12.28 33.73 15.11
C LYS A 16 -11.12 32.83 15.54
N GLN A 17 -10.28 33.41 16.39
CA GLN A 17 -9.63 32.81 17.56
C GLN A 17 -9.16 31.35 17.40
N ASN A 18 -7.88 31.16 17.10
CA ASN A 18 -7.20 29.91 17.46
C ASN A 18 -7.10 29.87 18.99
N HIS A 19 -8.05 29.21 19.65
CA HIS A 19 -7.97 28.97 21.09
C HIS A 19 -6.81 28.00 21.34
N PRO A 20 -5.81 28.35 22.18
CA PRO A 20 -4.75 27.42 22.52
C PRO A 20 -5.38 26.23 23.26
N VAL A 21 -5.26 25.04 22.66
CA VAL A 21 -5.68 23.79 23.29
C VAL A 21 -4.51 23.28 24.12
N LEU A 22 -4.76 22.94 25.39
CA LEU A 22 -3.78 22.28 26.23
C LEU A 22 -3.57 20.86 25.70
N VAL A 23 -2.40 20.61 25.10
CA VAL A 23 -1.97 19.28 24.67
C VAL A 23 -0.99 18.75 25.72
N GLY A 24 -1.23 17.54 26.21
CA GLY A 24 -0.38 16.88 27.20
C GLY A 24 -0.23 15.40 26.91
N PHE A 25 0.81 14.79 27.48
CA PHE A 25 1.08 13.36 27.34
C PHE A 25 0.79 12.64 28.66
N ARG A 26 0.35 11.39 28.57
CA ARG A 26 0.27 10.48 29.73
C ARG A 26 1.28 9.36 29.54
N PRO A 27 2.06 9.01 30.57
CA PRO A 27 2.92 7.84 30.49
C PRO A 27 2.05 6.58 30.37
N ALA A 28 2.38 5.73 29.40
CA ALA A 28 1.83 4.39 29.25
C ALA A 28 2.94 3.40 29.55
N TYR A 29 2.64 2.38 30.35
CA TYR A 29 3.57 1.29 30.63
C TYR A 29 3.43 0.24 29.53
N VAL A 30 4.55 -0.09 28.88
CA VAL A 30 4.64 -1.15 27.88
C VAL A 30 5.44 -2.29 28.50
N PHE A 31 4.91 -3.50 28.43
CA PHE A 31 5.56 -4.72 28.89
C PHE A 31 5.92 -5.56 27.67
N ASP A 32 7.09 -6.19 27.70
CA ASP A 32 7.43 -7.20 26.71
C ASP A 32 6.51 -8.42 26.87
N VAL A 33 6.24 -9.15 25.77
CA VAL A 33 5.39 -10.35 25.81
C VAL A 33 5.94 -11.39 26.79
N SER A 34 7.27 -11.51 26.89
CA SER A 34 7.93 -12.39 27.87
C SER A 34 7.68 -12.00 29.34
N GLN A 35 7.19 -10.79 29.60
CA GLN A 35 6.84 -10.29 30.94
C GLN A 35 5.37 -10.51 31.28
N THR A 36 4.62 -11.18 30.41
CA THR A 36 3.19 -11.47 30.59
C THR A 36 2.98 -12.97 30.79
N GLU A 37 2.06 -13.32 31.70
CA GLU A 37 1.61 -14.70 31.91
C GLU A 37 0.20 -14.86 31.32
N GLY A 38 -0.11 -16.01 30.73
CA GLY A 38 -1.44 -16.29 30.16
C GLY A 38 -1.37 -17.04 28.83
N THR A 39 -2.51 -17.13 28.14
CA THR A 39 -2.56 -17.69 26.77
C THR A 39 -1.61 -16.88 25.88
N PRO A 40 -0.71 -17.54 25.12
CA PRO A 40 0.16 -16.85 24.19
C PRO A 40 -0.65 -15.90 23.31
N LEU A 41 -0.16 -14.66 23.19
CA LEU A 41 -0.75 -13.75 22.23
C LEU A 41 -0.70 -14.40 20.84
N PRO A 42 -1.73 -14.20 20.00
CA PRO A 42 -1.66 -14.62 18.61
C PRO A 42 -0.36 -14.10 18.01
N ASP A 43 0.38 -14.95 17.30
CA ASP A 43 1.60 -14.53 16.65
C ASP A 43 1.26 -13.47 15.60
N LEU A 44 1.54 -12.20 15.93
CA LEU A 44 1.38 -11.07 15.02
C LEU A 44 2.49 -11.05 13.97
N SER A 45 3.55 -11.84 14.15
CA SER A 45 4.63 -12.00 13.18
C SER A 45 4.27 -13.06 12.14
N VAL A 46 3.15 -12.81 11.44
CA VAL A 46 2.76 -13.60 10.27
C VAL A 46 3.72 -13.26 9.12
N ARG A 47 4.91 -13.85 9.17
CA ARG A 47 5.86 -13.85 8.06
C ARG A 47 5.32 -14.78 6.99
N VAL A 48 5.30 -14.33 5.75
CA VAL A 48 4.87 -15.15 4.62
C VAL A 48 5.93 -16.21 4.35
N ARG A 49 5.51 -17.48 4.24
CA ARG A 49 6.40 -18.64 4.04
C ARG A 49 5.99 -19.45 2.82
N GLY A 50 6.91 -20.26 2.33
CA GLY A 50 6.69 -21.16 1.19
C GLY A 50 7.62 -20.84 0.02
N GLU A 51 7.45 -21.62 -1.05
CA GLU A 51 8.25 -21.53 -2.27
C GLU A 51 7.50 -20.74 -3.34
N VAL A 52 8.08 -19.62 -3.78
CA VAL A 52 7.45 -18.74 -4.78
C VAL A 52 7.63 -19.28 -6.21
N GLY A 53 8.70 -20.04 -6.47
CA GLY A 53 8.99 -20.60 -7.79
C GLY A 53 9.00 -19.54 -8.90
N GLU A 54 8.39 -19.87 -10.04
CA GLU A 54 8.36 -19.01 -11.23
C GLU A 54 7.44 -17.78 -11.09
N TYR A 55 6.53 -17.77 -10.11
CA TYR A 55 5.56 -16.68 -9.95
C TYR A 55 6.24 -15.33 -9.71
N ARG A 56 7.44 -15.33 -9.11
CA ARG A 56 8.24 -14.11 -8.90
C ARG A 56 8.57 -13.43 -10.22
N GLU A 57 9.18 -14.14 -11.16
CA GLU A 57 9.59 -13.57 -12.44
C GLU A 57 8.37 -13.17 -13.28
N ARG A 58 7.29 -13.96 -13.25
CA ARG A 58 6.05 -13.61 -13.94
C ARG A 58 5.40 -12.34 -13.38
N LEU A 59 5.49 -12.12 -12.07
CA LEU A 59 5.03 -10.88 -11.44
C LEU A 59 5.88 -9.67 -11.88
N ILE A 60 7.20 -9.84 -12.00
CA ILE A 60 8.11 -8.80 -12.53
C ILE A 60 7.77 -8.46 -13.98
N ASP A 61 7.56 -9.47 -14.83
CA ASP A 61 7.15 -9.26 -16.22
C ASP A 61 5.80 -8.55 -16.32
N PHE A 62 4.84 -8.92 -15.47
CA PHE A 62 3.55 -8.23 -15.40
C PHE A 62 3.69 -6.76 -14.98
N LEU A 63 4.53 -6.46 -13.97
CA LEU A 63 4.82 -5.09 -13.54
C LEU A 63 5.36 -4.24 -14.70
N MET A 64 6.34 -4.77 -15.44
CA MET A 64 6.93 -4.09 -16.59
C MET A 64 5.92 -3.89 -17.71
N ALA A 65 5.05 -4.87 -17.98
CA ALA A 65 3.99 -4.76 -18.96
C ALA A 65 2.94 -3.69 -18.59
N GLN A 66 2.77 -3.39 -17.30
CA GLN A 66 1.96 -2.25 -16.81
C GLN A 66 2.69 -0.91 -16.88
N GLY A 67 3.91 -0.86 -17.43
CA GLY A 67 4.73 0.34 -17.51
C GLY A 67 5.30 0.78 -16.16
N MET A 68 5.44 -0.15 -15.21
CA MET A 68 6.03 0.12 -13.89
C MET A 68 7.51 -0.27 -13.84
N GLU A 69 8.25 0.41 -12.98
CA GLU A 69 9.65 0.11 -12.65
C GLU A 69 9.75 -0.58 -11.28
N LEU A 70 10.72 -1.48 -11.15
CA LEU A 70 11.03 -2.19 -9.91
C LEU A 70 12.48 -1.93 -9.52
N GLU A 71 12.70 -1.47 -8.30
CA GLU A 71 14.04 -1.28 -7.73
C GLU A 71 14.21 -1.96 -6.37
N PHE A 72 15.43 -2.32 -6.05
CA PHE A 72 15.82 -2.78 -4.71
C PHE A 72 16.64 -1.71 -4.01
N ASN A 73 16.12 -1.13 -2.94
CA ASN A 73 16.66 0.08 -2.33
C ASN A 73 16.79 -0.06 -0.81
N LYS A 74 18.02 -0.05 -0.28
CA LYS A 74 18.28 -0.19 1.17
C LYS A 74 17.82 1.03 1.99
N SER A 75 17.75 2.20 1.37
CA SER A 75 17.41 3.46 2.02
C SER A 75 15.94 3.54 2.45
N ILE A 76 15.10 2.59 2.03
CA ILE A 76 13.68 2.55 2.40
C ILE A 76 13.42 2.00 3.80
N THR A 77 14.47 1.47 4.46
CA THR A 77 14.42 1.01 5.86
C THR A 77 13.80 2.09 6.77
N PRO A 78 12.83 1.74 7.65
CA PRO A 78 12.42 0.40 8.05
C PRO A 78 11.27 -0.21 7.21
N ALA A 79 10.82 0.44 6.13
CA ALA A 79 9.78 -0.13 5.29
C ALA A 79 10.31 -1.33 4.49
N LEU A 80 9.46 -2.35 4.31
CA LEU A 80 9.77 -3.51 3.44
C LEU A 80 9.58 -3.19 1.95
N GLY A 81 8.73 -2.22 1.64
CA GLY A 81 8.53 -1.74 0.27
C GLY A 81 7.74 -0.44 0.22
N MET A 82 7.95 0.33 -0.84
CA MET A 82 7.30 1.62 -1.11
C MET A 82 6.85 1.70 -2.57
N SER A 83 5.80 2.48 -2.85
CA SER A 83 5.31 2.70 -4.21
C SER A 83 5.16 4.19 -4.48
N TYR A 84 5.54 4.62 -5.68
CA TYR A 84 5.70 6.03 -6.06
C TYR A 84 5.23 6.33 -7.49
N GLY A 85 4.02 5.90 -7.86
CA GLY A 85 3.40 6.35 -9.10
C GLY A 85 4.13 5.83 -10.34
N GLY A 86 4.06 4.52 -10.55
CA GLY A 86 4.77 3.81 -11.62
C GLY A 86 6.12 3.23 -11.19
N CYS A 87 6.52 3.39 -9.93
CA CYS A 87 7.71 2.76 -9.36
C CYS A 87 7.34 1.96 -8.11
N ILE A 88 7.92 0.77 -7.97
CA ILE A 88 7.92 -0.04 -6.75
C ILE A 88 9.36 -0.21 -6.27
N ALA A 89 9.63 0.20 -5.03
CA ALA A 89 10.90 -0.01 -4.35
C ALA A 89 10.75 -1.09 -3.27
N ILE A 90 11.65 -2.06 -3.24
CA ILE A 90 11.65 -3.18 -2.30
C ILE A 90 12.92 -3.18 -1.47
N LEU A 91 12.81 -3.50 -0.18
CA LEU A 91 13.97 -3.62 0.71
C LEU A 91 14.68 -4.95 0.36
N PRO A 92 15.96 -4.94 -0.06
CA PRO A 92 16.66 -6.16 -0.42
C PRO A 92 16.95 -7.05 0.80
N GLY A 93 16.98 -8.36 0.58
CA GLY A 93 17.31 -9.35 1.61
C GLY A 93 16.11 -9.92 2.37
N GLN A 94 14.89 -9.62 1.92
CA GLN A 94 13.69 -10.31 2.41
C GLN A 94 13.69 -11.78 1.95
N PRO A 95 13.11 -12.71 2.75
CA PRO A 95 12.78 -14.05 2.27
C PRO A 95 11.93 -13.96 1.00
N ALA A 96 12.11 -14.88 0.05
CA ALA A 96 11.45 -14.82 -1.25
C ALA A 96 9.92 -14.67 -1.17
N ALA A 97 9.29 -15.41 -0.24
CA ALA A 97 7.84 -15.33 -0.02
C ALA A 97 7.38 -13.97 0.55
N GLU A 98 8.16 -13.36 1.45
CA GLU A 98 7.90 -12.01 1.99
C GLU A 98 8.13 -10.94 0.92
N GLU A 99 9.20 -11.07 0.12
CA GLU A 99 9.48 -10.19 -1.00
C GLU A 99 8.33 -10.20 -2.01
N PHE A 100 7.87 -11.40 -2.41
CA PHE A 100 6.76 -11.57 -3.32
C PHE A 100 5.47 -10.94 -2.79
N SER A 101 5.10 -11.24 -1.55
CA SER A 101 3.91 -10.64 -0.92
C SER A 101 4.01 -9.12 -0.86
N THR A 102 5.18 -8.59 -0.51
CA THR A 102 5.44 -7.14 -0.48
C THR A 102 5.29 -6.53 -1.88
N MET A 103 5.83 -7.18 -2.92
CA MET A 103 5.67 -6.72 -4.31
C MET A 103 4.20 -6.66 -4.72
N VAL A 104 3.42 -7.70 -4.41
CA VAL A 104 1.97 -7.72 -4.68
C VAL A 104 1.25 -6.62 -3.92
N HIS A 105 1.59 -6.36 -2.66
CA HIS A 105 1.03 -5.27 -1.87
C HIS A 105 1.28 -3.89 -2.51
N LYS A 106 2.53 -3.63 -2.94
CA LYS A 106 2.87 -2.36 -3.60
C LYS A 106 2.22 -2.24 -4.98
N LEU A 107 2.13 -3.35 -5.73
CA LEU A 107 1.39 -3.40 -6.98
C LEU A 107 -0.10 -3.09 -6.78
N ALA A 108 -0.73 -3.64 -5.73
CA ALA A 108 -2.12 -3.35 -5.41
C ALA A 108 -2.32 -1.86 -5.12
N HIS A 109 -1.39 -1.20 -4.42
CA HIS A 109 -1.42 0.26 -4.26
C HIS A 109 -1.34 1.00 -5.60
N GLU A 110 -0.44 0.60 -6.49
CA GLU A 110 -0.31 1.22 -7.82
C GLU A 110 -1.53 0.98 -8.73
N MET A 111 -2.25 -0.14 -8.55
CA MET A 111 -3.45 -0.46 -9.35
C MET A 111 -4.71 0.20 -8.80
N LEU A 112 -4.90 0.20 -7.47
CA LEU A 112 -6.13 0.66 -6.83
C LEU A 112 -6.09 2.15 -6.48
N HIS A 113 -4.95 2.66 -6.01
CA HIS A 113 -4.90 3.92 -5.26
C HIS A 113 -4.21 5.05 -6.02
N LYS A 114 -4.63 5.24 -7.27
CA LYS A 114 -4.24 6.39 -8.11
C LYS A 114 -5.26 7.54 -8.01
N ALA A 115 -4.75 8.77 -8.00
CA ALA A 115 -5.51 10.04 -8.07
C ALA A 115 -6.76 10.08 -7.17
N GLU A 116 -7.95 9.90 -7.76
CA GLU A 116 -9.25 10.14 -7.13
C GLU A 116 -9.57 9.14 -6.02
N ARG A 117 -9.34 7.83 -6.24
CA ARG A 117 -9.64 6.80 -5.23
C ARG A 117 -8.74 6.95 -4.00
N ARG A 118 -7.51 7.44 -4.19
CA ARG A 118 -6.59 7.74 -3.08
C ARG A 118 -7.12 8.81 -2.13
N ILE A 119 -7.88 9.77 -2.67
CA ILE A 119 -8.49 10.87 -1.92
C ILE A 119 -9.80 10.42 -1.26
N ALA A 120 -10.60 9.61 -1.96
CA ALA A 120 -11.89 9.13 -1.49
C ALA A 120 -11.78 8.10 -0.34
N ALA A 121 -10.78 7.21 -0.38
CA ALA A 121 -10.61 6.16 0.61
C ALA A 121 -9.68 6.57 1.77
N THR A 122 -10.07 6.20 3.00
CA THR A 122 -9.22 6.39 4.18
C THR A 122 -7.95 5.56 4.07
N LYS A 123 -6.87 6.01 4.72
CA LYS A 123 -5.61 5.24 4.77
C LYS A 123 -5.86 3.80 5.22
N THR A 124 -6.69 3.61 6.24
CA THR A 124 -7.04 2.29 6.77
C THR A 124 -7.65 1.40 5.69
N ILE A 125 -8.63 1.90 4.92
CA ILE A 125 -9.25 1.12 3.84
C ILE A 125 -8.21 0.78 2.76
N ARG A 126 -7.39 1.76 2.35
CA ARG A 126 -6.40 1.55 1.29
C ARG A 126 -5.37 0.48 1.65
N GLU A 127 -4.79 0.55 2.85
CA GLU A 127 -3.86 -0.49 3.31
C GLU A 127 -4.56 -1.83 3.46
N THR A 128 -5.81 -1.84 3.92
CA THR A 128 -6.55 -3.08 4.13
C THR A 128 -6.91 -3.76 2.80
N GLU A 129 -7.27 -3.00 1.77
CA GLU A 129 -7.49 -3.53 0.42
C GLU A 129 -6.18 -4.08 -0.18
N ALA A 130 -5.06 -3.35 -0.06
CA ALA A 130 -3.77 -3.79 -0.57
C ALA A 130 -3.28 -5.09 0.13
N GLU A 131 -3.42 -5.14 1.45
CA GLU A 131 -3.09 -6.32 2.26
C GLU A 131 -3.95 -7.52 1.88
N ALA A 132 -5.26 -7.31 1.67
CA ALA A 132 -6.17 -8.37 1.26
C ALA A 132 -5.84 -8.90 -0.14
N VAL A 133 -5.44 -8.04 -1.08
CA VAL A 133 -4.97 -8.48 -2.40
C VAL A 133 -3.71 -9.33 -2.27
N ALA A 134 -2.71 -8.87 -1.50
CA ALA A 134 -1.47 -9.61 -1.27
C ALA A 134 -1.73 -10.97 -0.61
N PHE A 135 -2.63 -11.01 0.37
CA PHE A 135 -3.06 -12.24 1.03
C PHE A 135 -3.69 -13.23 0.06
N VAL A 136 -4.70 -12.81 -0.72
CA VAL A 136 -5.41 -13.68 -1.67
C VAL A 136 -4.45 -14.24 -2.72
N VAL A 137 -3.59 -13.39 -3.30
CA VAL A 137 -2.63 -13.83 -4.32
C VAL A 137 -1.63 -14.82 -3.74
N SER A 138 -1.05 -14.49 -2.58
CA SER A 138 -0.07 -15.34 -1.89
C SER A 138 -0.66 -16.71 -1.56
N GLN A 139 -1.86 -16.76 -0.98
CA GLN A 139 -2.52 -18.02 -0.67
C GLN A 139 -2.88 -18.84 -1.90
N THR A 140 -3.32 -18.19 -2.98
CA THR A 140 -3.72 -18.91 -4.21
C THR A 140 -2.54 -19.62 -4.85
N ILE A 141 -1.34 -19.04 -4.80
CA ILE A 141 -0.12 -19.68 -5.31
C ILE A 141 0.54 -20.63 -4.28
N GLY A 142 -0.08 -20.85 -3.13
CA GLY A 142 0.37 -21.82 -2.12
C GLY A 142 1.33 -21.28 -1.05
N LEU A 143 1.48 -19.96 -0.92
CA LEU A 143 2.25 -19.37 0.19
C LEU A 143 1.42 -19.32 1.48
N ASP A 144 2.05 -19.67 2.59
CA ASP A 144 1.47 -19.48 3.92
C ASP A 144 1.59 -17.99 4.31
N ALA A 145 0.51 -17.25 4.12
CA ALA A 145 0.37 -15.84 4.51
C ALA A 145 -0.36 -15.68 5.87
N GLY A 146 -0.46 -16.76 6.67
CA GLY A 146 -1.13 -16.84 7.97
C GLY A 146 -2.56 -16.31 8.02
N HIS A 147 -2.94 -15.62 9.11
CA HIS A 147 -4.34 -15.29 9.43
C HIS A 147 -4.60 -13.79 9.66
N ALA A 148 -3.71 -12.91 9.20
CA ALA A 148 -3.64 -11.49 9.61
C ALA A 148 -4.84 -10.60 9.22
N SER A 149 -5.89 -11.13 8.59
CA SER A 149 -7.03 -10.35 8.07
C SER A 149 -8.29 -10.33 8.96
N ALA A 150 -8.27 -10.93 10.15
CA ALA A 150 -9.49 -11.14 10.95
C ALA A 150 -10.25 -9.84 11.36
N ASP A 151 -9.56 -8.70 11.46
CA ASP A 151 -10.17 -7.42 11.87
C ASP A 151 -10.74 -6.59 10.70
N TYR A 152 -10.77 -7.14 9.49
CA TYR A 152 -11.14 -6.43 8.25
C TYR A 152 -12.50 -5.72 8.37
N ILE A 153 -13.53 -6.38 8.90
CA ILE A 153 -14.91 -5.84 8.95
C ILE A 153 -15.01 -4.62 9.88
N GLN A 154 -14.31 -4.63 11.02
CA GLN A 154 -14.38 -3.54 11.99
C GLN A 154 -13.82 -2.22 11.42
N ARG A 155 -12.87 -2.31 10.48
CA ARG A 155 -12.22 -1.16 9.82
C ARG A 155 -13.17 -0.38 8.91
N TYR A 156 -14.32 -0.94 8.57
CA TYR A 156 -15.35 -0.28 7.75
C TYR A 156 -16.44 0.43 8.57
N HIS A 157 -16.33 0.45 9.90
CA HIS A 157 -17.28 1.11 10.81
C HIS A 157 -18.75 0.74 10.55
N GLY A 158 -19.01 -0.49 10.09
CA GLY A 158 -20.36 -0.96 9.78
C GLY A 158 -20.97 -0.42 8.47
N ASN A 159 -20.19 0.27 7.62
CA ASN A 159 -20.66 0.70 6.31
C ASN A 159 -20.60 -0.47 5.30
N ALA A 160 -21.74 -1.13 5.12
CA ALA A 160 -21.86 -2.28 4.23
C ALA A 160 -21.59 -1.96 2.75
N ALA A 161 -21.96 -0.76 2.29
CA ALA A 161 -21.73 -0.36 0.89
C ALA A 161 -20.24 -0.19 0.60
N LEU A 162 -19.52 0.46 1.51
CA LEU A 162 -18.06 0.62 1.41
C LEU A 162 -17.32 -0.71 1.51
N LEU A 163 -17.78 -1.59 2.39
CA LEU A 163 -17.25 -2.96 2.51
C LEU A 163 -17.45 -3.74 1.20
N ALA A 164 -18.65 -3.68 0.61
CA ALA A 164 -18.95 -4.35 -0.65
C ALA A 164 -18.10 -3.82 -1.81
N GLU A 165 -17.92 -2.50 -1.90
CA GLU A 165 -17.03 -1.89 -2.89
C GLU A 165 -15.58 -2.36 -2.72
N SER A 166 -15.07 -2.38 -1.48
CA SER A 166 -13.72 -2.87 -1.22
C SER A 166 -13.55 -4.34 -1.62
N LEU A 167 -14.51 -5.20 -1.27
CA LEU A 167 -14.47 -6.62 -1.66
C LEU A 167 -14.50 -6.80 -3.18
N GLU A 168 -15.28 -5.99 -3.89
CA GLU A 168 -15.32 -6.03 -5.35
C GLU A 168 -13.96 -5.68 -5.97
N VAL A 169 -13.32 -4.60 -5.51
CA VAL A 169 -12.02 -4.21 -6.06
C VAL A 169 -10.91 -5.18 -5.67
N ILE A 170 -10.94 -5.73 -4.45
CA ILE A 170 -10.01 -6.78 -4.02
C ILE A 170 -10.13 -7.97 -4.96
N ARG A 171 -11.35 -8.49 -5.15
CA ARG A 171 -11.62 -9.63 -6.02
C ARG A 171 -11.12 -9.38 -7.44
N ARG A 172 -11.46 -8.23 -8.02
CA ARG A 172 -11.09 -7.88 -9.41
C ARG A 172 -9.57 -7.77 -9.56
N THR A 173 -8.90 -7.07 -8.65
CA THR A 173 -7.45 -6.86 -8.72
C THR A 173 -6.68 -8.15 -8.48
N SER A 174 -7.06 -8.95 -7.47
CA SER A 174 -6.46 -10.27 -7.25
C SER A 174 -6.62 -11.18 -8.46
N SER A 175 -7.81 -11.23 -9.07
CA SER A 175 -8.06 -12.06 -10.26
C SER A 175 -7.18 -11.65 -11.44
N LEU A 176 -6.97 -10.35 -11.63
CA LEU A 176 -6.14 -9.82 -12.71
C LEU A 176 -4.66 -10.17 -12.50
N ILE A 177 -4.14 -9.98 -11.28
CA ILE A 177 -2.76 -10.36 -10.94
C ILE A 177 -2.57 -11.86 -11.12
N LEU A 178 -3.47 -12.68 -10.58
CA LEU A 178 -3.41 -14.15 -10.69
C LEU A 178 -3.41 -14.61 -12.15
N SER A 179 -4.32 -14.09 -12.97
CA SER A 179 -4.41 -14.45 -14.39
C SER A 179 -3.09 -14.17 -15.12
N ALA A 180 -2.41 -13.07 -14.77
CA ALA A 180 -1.14 -12.67 -15.37
C ALA A 180 0.03 -13.57 -14.93
N ILE A 181 0.03 -14.07 -13.70
CA ILE A 181 1.13 -14.90 -13.17
C ILE A 181 0.89 -16.40 -13.32
N GLU A 182 -0.34 -16.86 -13.48
CA GLU A 182 -0.67 -18.28 -13.73
C GLU A 182 -0.42 -18.65 -15.19
N THR A 183 -0.69 -17.73 -16.12
CA THR A 183 -0.46 -17.97 -17.55
C THR A 183 1.02 -17.79 -17.87
N PRO A 184 1.74 -18.81 -18.36
CA PRO A 184 3.08 -18.60 -18.85
C PRO A 184 3.04 -17.63 -20.04
N ALA A 185 3.91 -16.63 -20.05
CA ALA A 185 4.03 -15.72 -21.18
C ALA A 185 4.22 -16.56 -22.45
N SER A 186 3.28 -16.48 -23.39
CA SER A 186 3.44 -17.13 -24.69
C SER A 186 4.76 -16.62 -25.27
N THR A 187 5.63 -17.54 -25.65
CA THR A 187 6.94 -17.27 -26.26
C THR A 187 6.76 -16.42 -27.52
N ALA A 188 6.69 -15.10 -27.34
CA ALA A 188 6.92 -14.12 -28.37
C ALA A 188 8.41 -13.78 -28.30
N GLU A 189 9.16 -14.30 -29.26
CA GLU A 189 10.58 -14.03 -29.46
C GLU A 189 10.85 -12.51 -29.42
N THR A 190 11.68 -12.06 -28.48
CA THR A 190 12.85 -11.25 -28.83
C THR A 190 13.84 -11.18 -27.67
N ASP A 191 15.00 -11.76 -27.93
CA ASP A 191 16.29 -11.36 -27.38
C ASP A 191 16.39 -9.82 -27.34
N ARG A 192 16.37 -9.23 -26.13
CA ARG A 192 16.85 -7.88 -25.82
C ARG A 192 17.00 -7.68 -24.31
N ASP A 193 18.25 -7.42 -23.92
CA ASP A 193 18.75 -6.84 -22.68
C ASP A 193 18.39 -7.51 -21.35
N ARG A 194 19.31 -8.39 -20.95
CA ARG A 194 19.42 -9.03 -19.63
C ARG A 194 19.99 -8.06 -18.59
N ASN A 195 19.33 -6.91 -18.42
CA ASN A 195 19.47 -6.03 -17.26
C ASN A 195 18.18 -5.20 -17.08
N ARG A 196 17.08 -5.88 -16.69
CA ARG A 196 15.72 -5.31 -16.64
C ARG A 196 15.40 -4.52 -15.36
N LEU A 197 16.30 -4.48 -14.38
CA LEU A 197 16.11 -3.67 -13.18
C LEU A 197 16.47 -2.21 -13.47
N ARG A 198 15.46 -1.37 -13.74
CA ARG A 198 15.64 0.07 -13.90
C ARG A 198 15.49 0.75 -12.55
N THR A 199 16.40 1.69 -12.25
CA THR A 199 16.29 2.54 -11.07
C THR A 199 15.12 3.47 -11.22
N CYS A 200 14.26 3.56 -10.20
CA CYS A 200 13.13 4.47 -10.21
C CYS A 200 13.63 5.91 -10.33
N THR A 201 13.41 6.52 -11.48
CA THR A 201 13.93 7.87 -11.71
C THR A 201 12.89 8.91 -11.26
N GLY A 202 13.13 9.59 -10.13
CA GLY A 202 12.21 10.61 -9.61
C GLY A 202 12.83 11.70 -8.71
N ALA A 203 13.07 12.88 -9.32
CA ALA A 203 13.16 14.24 -8.77
C ALA A 203 14.42 14.68 -7.96
N GLY A 204 15.25 15.52 -8.60
CA GLY A 204 15.91 16.66 -7.94
C GLY A 204 17.44 16.64 -7.78
N GLN A 205 18.22 16.64 -8.86
CA GLN A 205 19.57 17.21 -8.81
C GLN A 205 19.49 18.69 -9.16
N LEU A 206 19.44 19.54 -8.14
CA LEU A 206 19.80 20.95 -8.26
C LEU A 206 21.29 21.00 -8.63
N THR A 207 21.58 21.21 -9.90
CA THR A 207 22.93 21.58 -10.35
C THR A 207 23.21 23.00 -9.87
N SER A 208 23.93 23.15 -8.76
CA SER A 208 24.60 24.40 -8.44
C SER A 208 25.86 24.51 -9.30
N SER A 209 25.70 24.98 -10.52
CA SER A 209 26.80 25.53 -11.31
C SER A 209 26.72 27.05 -11.24
N SER A 210 27.58 27.66 -10.42
CA SER A 210 27.92 29.08 -10.56
C SER A 210 29.26 29.19 -11.29
N PRO A 211 29.40 30.12 -12.25
CA PRO A 211 30.59 30.25 -13.06
C PRO A 211 31.68 31.10 -12.36
N SER A 212 32.84 31.09 -13.01
CA SER A 212 34.14 31.72 -12.68
C SER A 212 34.12 33.10 -12.07
#